data_AF-A0A7V6MW90-F1
#
_entry.id   AF-A0A7V6MW90-F1
#
_cell.length_a   1.000
_cell.length_b   1.000
_cell.length_c   1.000
_cell.angle_alpha   90.00
_cell.angle_beta   90.00
_cell.angle_gamma   90.00
#
_symmetry.space_group_name_H-M   'P 1'
#
loop_
_entity.id
_entity.type
_entity.pdbx_description
1 polymer ?
#
loop_
_entity_poly.entity_id
_entity_poly.type
_entity_poly.pdbx_seq_one_letter_code
_entity_poly.pdbx_strand_id
1 'polypeptide(L)' 'MIELTKFSGKTFVLNAELIQTIESTPDTVVTLTTGKK' A
#
# COMPACT_ATOMS: atom_id res chain seq x y z
N MET A 1 -10.26 -1.23 -6.27
CA MET A 1 -9.36 -2.27 -5.73
C MET A 1 -8.09 -2.29 -6.56
N ILE A 2 -6.92 -2.32 -5.93
CA ILE A 2 -5.62 -2.35 -6.62
C ILE A 2 -4.80 -3.55 -6.13
N GLU A 3 -4.09 -4.20 -7.04
CA GLU A 3 -3.17 -5.28 -6.70
C GLU A 3 -1.79 -4.70 -6.35
N LEU A 4 -1.28 -5.06 -5.19
CA LEU A 4 0.03 -4.64 -4.69
C LEU A 4 0.85 -5.85 -4.30
N THR A 5 2.16 -5.73 -4.43
CA THR A 5 3.11 -6.75 -4.00
C THR A 5 3.85 -6.25 -2.77
N LYS A 6 3.78 -7.01 -1.67
CA LYS A 6 4.58 -6.71 -0.48
C LYS A 6 6.06 -6.98 -0.76
N PHE A 7 6.93 -6.35 0.01
CA PHE A 7 8.37 -6.64 0.01
C PHE A 7 8.68 -8.13 0.27
N SER A 8 7.81 -8.84 0.98
CA SER A 8 7.89 -10.30 1.19
C SER A 8 7.53 -11.15 -0.04
N GLY A 9 7.28 -10.55 -1.21
CA GLY A 9 6.91 -11.24 -2.46
C GLY A 9 5.46 -11.71 -2.55
N LYS A 10 4.62 -11.40 -1.55
CA LYS A 10 3.19 -11.75 -1.56
C LYS A 10 2.37 -10.68 -2.26
N THR A 11 1.58 -11.08 -3.25
CA THR A 11 0.55 -10.23 -3.87
C THR A 11 -0.68 -10.17 -2.99
N PHE A 12 -1.34 -9.01 -2.95
CA PHE A 12 -2.58 -8.80 -2.24
C PHE A 12 -3.38 -7.70 -2.91
N VAL A 13 -4.70 -7.72 -2.69
CA VAL A 13 -5.59 -6.68 -3.20
C VAL A 13 -5.91 -5.71 -2.07
N LEU A 14 -5.65 -4.42 -2.29
CA LEU A 14 -5.94 -3.34 -1.36
C LEU A 14 -7.10 -2.49 -1.89
N ASN A 15 -7.99 -2.04 -1.00
CA ASN A 15 -8.99 -1.07 -1.42
C ASN A 15 -8.33 0.31 -1.59
N ALA A 16 -8.49 0.90 -2.78
CA ALA A 16 -7.87 2.18 -3.13
C ALA A 16 -8.44 3.34 -2.29
N GLU A 17 -9.70 3.24 -1.87
CA GLU A 17 -10.36 4.24 -1.01
C GLU A 17 -9.76 4.31 0.41
N LEU A 18 -9.01 3.29 0.84
CA LEU A 18 -8.35 3.26 2.14
C LEU A 18 -6.95 3.87 2.11
N ILE A 19 -6.45 4.26 0.94
CA ILE A 19 -5.11 4.79 0.78
C ILE A 19 -5.14 6.29 1.03
N GLN A 20 -4.33 6.73 1.97
CA GLN A 20 -4.15 8.14 2.29
C GLN A 20 -3.06 8.76 1.41
N THR A 21 -1.87 8.15 1.38
CA THR A 21 -0.74 8.60 0.58
C THR A 21 0.06 7.41 0.05
N ILE A 22 0.69 7.59 -1.11
CA ILE A 22 1.66 6.66 -1.69
C ILE A 22 2.92 7.46 -1.99
N GLU A 23 4.03 7.05 -1.39
CA GLU A 23 5.35 7.66 -1.62
C GLU A 23 6.27 6.60 -2.23
N SER A 24 7.03 6.98 -3.26
CA SER A 24 7.91 6.06 -4.00
C SER A 24 9.33 6.60 -4.00
N THR A 25 10.08 6.34 -2.93
CA THR A 25 11.52 6.71 -2.83
C THR A 25 12.22 5.97 -1.69
N PRO A 26 13.33 5.25 -1.95
CA PRO A 26 13.49 4.25 -3.02
C PRO A 26 12.51 3.07 -2.87
N ASP A 27 11.91 2.92 -1.69
CA ASP A 27 10.84 1.97 -1.39
C ASP A 27 9.46 2.62 -1.61
N THR A 28 8.44 1.79 -1.83
CA THR A 28 7.05 2.26 -1.91
C THR A 28 6.39 2.14 -0.54
N VAL A 29 6.03 3.27 0.06
CA VAL A 29 5.30 3.35 1.33
C VAL A 29 3.87 3.73 1.03
N VAL A 30 2.93 2.89 1.46
CA VAL A 30 1.49 3.14 1.34
C VAL A 30 0.96 3.42 2.74
N THR A 31 0.52 4.66 2.98
CA THR A 31 -0.14 5.03 4.23
C THR A 31 -1.63 4.80 4.10
N LEU A 32 -2.22 4.06 5.04
CA LEU A 32 -3.67 3.84 5.07
C LEU A 32 -4.35 4.86 5.96
N THR A 33 -5.57 5.26 5.58
CA THR A 33 -6.44 6.15 6.37
C THR A 33 -6.79 5.56 7.74
N THR A 34 -6.62 4.25 7.92
CA THR A 34 -6.89 3.52 9.16
C THR A 34 -5.74 3.58 10.17
N GLY A 35 -4.64 4.28 9.86
CA GLY A 35 -3.50 4.45 10.79
C GLY A 35 -2.69 3.18 11.06
N LYS A 36 -3.02 2.06 10.40
CA LYS A 36 -2.20 0.84 10.43
C LYS A 36 -1.07 0.97 9.43
N LYS A 37 0.16 1.10 9.95
CA LYS A 37 1.41 0.95 9.20
C LYS A 37 1.74 -0.52 8.98
#